data_AF-A0A9E3GVS2-F1
#
_entry.id   AF-A0A9E3GVS2-F1
#
_cell.length_a   1.000
_cell.length_b   1.000
_cell.length_c   1.000
_cell.angle_alpha   90.00
_cell.angle_beta   90.00
_cell.angle_gamma   90.00
#
_symmetry.space_group_name_H-M   'P 1'
#
loop_
_entity.id
_entity.type
_entity.pdbx_description
1 polymer ?
#
loop_
_entity_poly.entity_id
_entity_poly.type
_entity_poly.pdbx_seq_one_letter_code
_entity_poly.pdbx_strand_id
1 'polypeptide(L)'
;MNKPLHETDFLRWTSGQASALRAAGAVGINTPAPIDWENVAEEIDSLGRSQRSELRSRIGVILEHLVKLIALPATAPRAGWLDTIDEQRAAIDRLLEDSPSLRREIPALLMAELPRAGRMVARSAARHGETLHTSIAALAFSAEQVVGDWYPPEP
;
A
#
# COMPACT_ATOMS: atom_id res chain seq x y z
N MET A 1 -13.35 -28.28 -1.67
CA MET A 1 -13.65 -27.56 -2.93
C MET A 1 -12.62 -26.45 -3.07
N ASN A 2 -12.11 -26.21 -4.28
CA ASN A 2 -11.19 -25.09 -4.53
C ASN A 2 -11.99 -23.78 -4.54
N LYS A 3 -11.58 -22.77 -3.78
CA LYS A 3 -12.26 -21.45 -3.75
C LYS A 3 -12.03 -20.71 -5.07
N PRO A 4 -12.98 -19.88 -5.54
CA PRO A 4 -12.82 -19.10 -6.76
C PRO A 4 -11.72 -18.04 -6.63
N LEU A 5 -11.17 -17.59 -7.75
CA LEU A 5 -10.11 -16.56 -7.77
C LEU A 5 -10.59 -15.24 -7.14
N HIS A 6 -11.87 -14.91 -7.28
CA HIS A 6 -12.50 -13.76 -6.62
C HIS A 6 -12.29 -13.75 -5.10
N GLU A 7 -12.30 -14.93 -4.46
CA GLU A 7 -12.15 -15.07 -3.00
C GLU A 7 -10.70 -15.29 -2.54
N THR A 8 -9.79 -15.62 -3.46
CA THR A 8 -8.44 -16.07 -3.11
C THR A 8 -7.35 -15.13 -3.62
N ASP A 9 -7.65 -14.31 -4.61
CA ASP A 9 -6.76 -13.29 -5.16
C ASP A 9 -7.60 -12.26 -5.93
N PHE A 10 -8.27 -11.38 -5.20
CA PHE A 10 -9.22 -10.42 -5.77
C PHE A 10 -8.55 -9.51 -6.81
N LEU A 11 -7.32 -9.04 -6.55
CA LEU A 11 -6.56 -8.23 -7.52
C LEU A 11 -6.32 -8.98 -8.84
N ARG A 12 -5.90 -10.25 -8.79
CA ARG A 12 -5.74 -11.02 -10.04
C ARG A 12 -7.08 -11.24 -10.73
N TRP A 13 -8.14 -11.47 -9.95
CA TRP A 13 -9.48 -11.65 -10.48
C TRP A 13 -9.97 -10.40 -11.21
N THR A 14 -9.86 -9.20 -10.63
CA THR A 14 -10.32 -7.95 -11.25
C THR A 14 -9.63 -7.71 -12.59
N SER A 15 -8.30 -7.84 -12.66
CA SER A 15 -7.57 -7.65 -13.92
C SER A 15 -7.93 -8.71 -14.97
N GLY A 16 -8.14 -9.97 -14.55
CA GLY A 16 -8.58 -11.04 -15.44
C GLY A 16 -9.99 -10.80 -16.00
N GLN A 17 -10.94 -10.38 -15.15
CA GLN A 17 -12.30 -10.09 -15.57
C GLN A 17 -12.38 -8.88 -16.49
N ALA A 18 -11.69 -7.79 -16.17
CA ALA A 18 -11.63 -6.62 -17.05
C ALA A 18 -11.11 -6.98 -18.45
N SER A 19 -10.08 -7.82 -18.53
CA SER A 19 -9.57 -8.31 -19.83
C SER A 19 -10.58 -9.17 -20.57
N ALA A 20 -11.26 -10.09 -19.88
CA ALA A 20 -12.28 -10.96 -20.47
C ALA A 20 -13.50 -10.17 -20.99
N LEU A 21 -13.94 -9.16 -20.24
CA LEU A 21 -15.06 -8.29 -20.63
C LEU A 21 -14.75 -7.49 -21.90
N ARG A 22 -13.54 -6.90 -22.01
CA ARG A 22 -13.11 -6.22 -23.24
C ARG A 22 -13.06 -7.18 -24.43
N ALA A 23 -12.54 -8.39 -24.23
CA ALA A 23 -12.50 -9.40 -25.29
C ALA A 23 -13.91 -9.83 -25.73
N ALA A 24 -14.85 -10.01 -24.79
CA ALA A 24 -16.24 -10.33 -25.09
C ALA A 24 -16.94 -9.22 -25.88
N GLY A 25 -16.70 -7.95 -25.53
CA GLY A 25 -17.21 -6.81 -26.28
C GLY A 25 -16.66 -6.73 -27.71
N ALA A 26 -15.39 -7.06 -27.91
CA ALA A 26 -14.75 -7.06 -29.22
C ALA A 26 -15.33 -8.11 -30.20
N VAL A 27 -15.86 -9.23 -29.68
CA VAL A 27 -16.50 -10.27 -30.50
C VAL A 27 -18.01 -10.06 -30.70
N GLY A 28 -18.56 -8.93 -30.23
CA GLY A 28 -19.95 -8.54 -30.50
C GLY A 28 -20.99 -9.34 -29.73
N ILE A 29 -20.61 -10.04 -28.64
CA ILE A 29 -21.59 -10.69 -27.76
C ILE A 29 -22.40 -9.58 -27.10
N ASN A 30 -23.70 -9.50 -27.41
CA ASN A 30 -24.56 -8.54 -26.76
C ASN A 30 -25.99 -9.04 -26.56
N THR A 31 -26.67 -8.46 -25.57
CA THR A 31 -28.08 -8.73 -25.27
C THR A 31 -28.97 -7.72 -25.99
N PRO A 32 -30.31 -7.89 -26.00
CA PRO A 32 -31.23 -6.87 -26.54
C PRO A 32 -31.04 -5.47 -25.94
N ALA A 33 -30.54 -5.39 -24.70
CA ALA A 33 -29.98 -4.17 -24.13
C ALA A 33 -28.45 -4.21 -24.27
N PRO A 34 -27.82 -3.30 -25.05
CA PRO A 34 -26.39 -3.37 -25.28
C PRO A 34 -25.61 -3.10 -23.99
N ILE A 35 -24.73 -4.03 -23.61
CA ILE A 35 -23.76 -3.86 -22.53
C ILE A 35 -22.66 -2.92 -23.02
N ASP A 36 -22.34 -1.91 -22.21
CA ASP A 36 -21.19 -1.02 -22.39
C ASP A 36 -19.93 -1.70 -21.83
N TRP A 37 -19.39 -2.62 -22.62
CA TRP A 37 -18.31 -3.51 -22.20
C TRP A 37 -17.05 -2.79 -21.73
N GLU A 38 -16.70 -1.66 -22.36
CA GLU A 38 -15.49 -0.92 -22.00
C GLU A 38 -15.64 -0.27 -20.62
N ASN A 39 -16.75 0.43 -20.39
CA ASN A 39 -16.97 1.07 -19.10
C ASN A 39 -17.15 0.04 -17.97
N VAL A 40 -17.83 -1.08 -18.21
CA VAL A 40 -17.94 -2.15 -17.20
C VAL A 40 -16.58 -2.78 -16.90
N ALA A 41 -15.75 -3.04 -17.92
CA ALA A 41 -14.40 -3.56 -17.70
C ALA A 41 -13.52 -2.56 -16.93
N GLU A 42 -13.64 -1.27 -17.23
CA GLU A 42 -12.91 -0.20 -16.53
C GLU A 42 -13.29 -0.11 -15.06
N GLU A 43 -14.58 -0.23 -14.73
CA GLU A 43 -15.04 -0.26 -13.33
C GLU A 43 -14.51 -1.49 -12.59
N ILE A 44 -14.47 -2.66 -13.23
CA ILE A 44 -13.87 -3.85 -12.60
C ILE A 44 -12.36 -3.66 -12.39
N ASP A 45 -11.63 -3.09 -13.34
CA ASP A 45 -10.20 -2.80 -13.17
C ASP A 45 -9.94 -1.69 -12.13
N SER A 46 -10.88 -0.76 -11.95
CA SER A 46 -10.81 0.29 -10.93
C SER A 46 -10.79 -0.28 -9.51
N LEU A 47 -11.48 -1.38 -9.26
CA LEU A 47 -11.46 -2.10 -7.98
C LEU A 47 -10.05 -2.61 -7.66
N GLY A 48 -9.33 -3.17 -8.64
CA GLY A 48 -7.95 -3.62 -8.48
C GLY A 48 -6.97 -2.46 -8.26
N ARG A 49 -7.15 -1.35 -8.99
CA ARG A 49 -6.36 -0.12 -8.80
C ARG A 49 -6.57 0.49 -7.40
N SER A 50 -7.78 0.39 -6.86
CA SER A 50 -8.09 0.84 -5.50
C SER A 50 -7.28 0.08 -4.45
N GLN A 51 -7.21 -1.26 -4.52
CA GLN A 51 -6.40 -2.06 -3.60
C GLN A 51 -4.90 -1.74 -3.66
N ARG A 52 -4.35 -1.52 -4.87
CA ARG A 52 -2.95 -1.05 -5.02
C ARG A 52 -2.72 0.32 -4.40
N SER A 53 -3.69 1.21 -4.56
CA SER A 53 -3.63 2.57 -4.01
C SER A 53 -3.73 2.55 -2.48
N GLU A 54 -4.56 1.67 -1.93
CA GLU A 54 -4.64 1.41 -0.50
C GLU A 54 -3.31 0.89 0.06
N LEU A 55 -2.72 -0.14 -0.55
CA LEU A 55 -1.42 -0.68 -0.12
C LEU A 55 -0.35 0.40 -0.12
N ARG A 56 -0.27 1.21 -1.19
CA ARG A 56 0.65 2.34 -1.30
C ARG A 56 0.46 3.34 -0.15
N SER A 57 -0.79 3.73 0.12
CA SER A 57 -1.13 4.68 1.17
C SER A 57 -0.65 4.19 2.54
N ARG A 58 -0.98 2.94 2.88
CA ARG A 58 -0.62 2.30 4.15
C ARG A 58 0.89 2.19 4.33
N ILE A 59 1.61 1.74 3.30
CA ILE A 59 3.09 1.70 3.28
C ILE A 59 3.67 3.11 3.51
N GLY A 60 3.12 4.12 2.83
CA GLY A 60 3.58 5.50 2.98
C GLY A 60 3.46 6.01 4.41
N VAL A 61 2.37 5.66 5.11
CA VAL A 61 2.16 6.02 6.53
C VAL A 61 3.13 5.27 7.44
N ILE A 62 3.35 3.97 7.23
CA ILE A 62 4.31 3.19 8.03
C ILE A 62 5.72 3.79 7.88
N LEU A 63 6.15 4.04 6.64
CA LEU A 63 7.47 4.62 6.37
C LEU A 63 7.63 5.98 7.04
N GLU A 64 6.61 6.84 7.05
CA GLU A 64 6.67 8.12 7.74
C GLU A 64 6.94 7.93 9.25
N HIS A 65 6.25 6.99 9.90
CA HIS A 65 6.40 6.75 11.33
C HIS A 65 7.70 6.03 11.68
N LEU A 66 8.16 5.09 10.85
CA LEU A 66 9.49 4.48 11.00
C LEU A 66 10.61 5.52 10.87
N VAL A 67 10.50 6.45 9.91
CA VAL A 67 11.46 7.55 9.78
C VAL A 67 11.40 8.47 11.00
N LYS A 68 10.22 8.79 11.53
CA LYS A 68 10.09 9.56 12.79
C LYS A 68 10.80 8.85 13.95
N LEU A 69 10.59 7.55 14.11
CA LEU A 69 11.21 6.76 15.18
C LEU A 69 12.75 6.73 15.11
N ILE A 70 13.33 6.77 13.90
CA ILE A 70 14.79 6.70 13.67
C ILE A 70 15.47 8.07 13.60
N ALA A 71 14.74 9.14 13.26
CA ALA A 71 15.33 10.43 12.98
C ALA A 71 14.94 11.53 13.98
N LEU A 72 13.85 11.37 14.74
CA LEU A 72 13.39 12.38 15.70
C LEU A 72 13.75 12.00 17.14
N PRO A 73 14.24 12.96 17.94
CA PRO A 73 14.58 12.74 19.36
C PRO A 73 13.34 12.73 20.26
N ALA A 74 12.15 13.02 19.75
CA ALA A 74 10.94 13.14 20.54
C ALA A 74 10.56 11.80 21.19
N THR A 75 10.30 11.81 22.49
CA THR A 75 9.97 10.62 23.29
C THR A 75 8.47 10.47 23.51
N ALA A 76 7.79 11.55 23.90
CA ALA A 76 6.34 11.54 24.16
C ALA A 76 5.47 11.02 23.00
N PRO A 77 5.69 11.39 21.71
CA PRO A 77 4.83 10.93 20.62
C PRO A 77 5.15 9.52 20.11
N ARG A 78 6.23 8.87 20.60
CA ARG A 78 6.67 7.57 20.07
C ARG A 78 5.63 6.47 20.20
N ALA A 79 4.92 6.41 21.33
CA ALA A 79 3.87 5.41 21.55
C ALA A 79 2.79 5.48 20.46
N GLY A 80 2.28 6.68 20.16
CA GLY A 80 1.29 6.86 19.10
C GLY A 80 1.83 6.56 17.68
N TRP A 81 3.13 6.71 17.46
CA TRP A 81 3.76 6.31 16.19
C TRP A 81 3.82 4.79 16.05
N LEU A 82 4.12 4.06 17.12
CA LEU A 82 4.09 2.59 17.16
C LEU A 82 2.65 2.09 16.93
N ASP A 83 1.68 2.64 17.67
CA ASP A 83 0.26 2.28 17.52
C ASP A 83 -0.23 2.48 16.07
N THR A 84 0.20 3.57 15.43
CA THR A 84 -0.13 3.84 14.03
C THR A 84 0.50 2.81 13.09
N ILE A 85 1.75 2.40 13.33
CA ILE A 85 2.41 1.37 12.53
C ILE A 85 1.66 0.04 12.64
N ASP A 86 1.32 -0.39 13.86
CA ASP A 86 0.59 -1.64 14.10
C ASP A 86 -0.78 -1.63 13.41
N GLU A 87 -1.51 -0.51 13.50
CA GLU A 87 -2.81 -0.37 12.81
C GLU A 87 -2.66 -0.52 11.29
N GLN A 88 -1.64 0.13 10.70
CA GLN A 88 -1.42 0.03 9.26
C GLN A 88 -0.95 -1.36 8.82
N ARG A 89 -0.12 -2.04 9.62
CA ARG A 89 0.31 -3.43 9.36
C ARG A 89 -0.86 -4.39 9.39
N ALA A 90 -1.69 -4.34 10.43
CA ALA A 90 -2.89 -5.17 10.53
C ALA A 90 -3.85 -4.95 9.35
N ALA A 91 -3.94 -3.72 8.85
CA ALA A 91 -4.76 -3.43 7.68
C ALA A 91 -4.14 -3.90 6.36
N ILE A 92 -2.80 -3.85 6.23
CA ILE A 92 -2.09 -4.48 5.11
C ILE A 92 -2.29 -6.00 5.14
N ASP A 93 -2.22 -6.65 6.31
CA ASP A 93 -2.42 -8.09 6.42
C ASP A 93 -3.79 -8.51 5.89
N ARG A 94 -4.87 -7.83 6.31
CA ARG A 94 -6.22 -8.07 5.77
C ARG A 94 -6.28 -7.87 4.25
N LEU A 95 -5.66 -6.81 3.74
CA LEU A 95 -5.61 -6.56 2.29
C LEU A 95 -4.86 -7.67 1.53
N LEU A 96 -3.81 -8.23 2.13
CA LEU A 96 -3.01 -9.30 1.55
C LEU A 96 -3.65 -10.69 1.72
N GLU A 97 -4.58 -10.87 2.65
CA GLU A 97 -5.44 -12.06 2.73
C GLU A 97 -6.39 -12.12 1.54
N ASP A 98 -7.02 -10.99 1.19
CA ASP A 98 -7.94 -10.90 0.05
C ASP A 98 -7.20 -10.91 -1.31
N SER A 99 -6.01 -10.32 -1.34
CA SER A 99 -5.20 -10.16 -2.55
C SER A 99 -3.72 -10.50 -2.31
N PRO A 100 -3.36 -11.79 -2.16
CA PRO A 100 -1.98 -12.21 -1.92
C PRO A 100 -1.01 -11.79 -3.02
N SER A 101 -1.49 -11.59 -4.25
CA SER A 101 -0.67 -11.12 -5.36
C SER A 101 -0.06 -9.74 -5.16
N LEU A 102 -0.64 -8.89 -4.31
CA LEU A 102 -0.14 -7.56 -3.97
C LEU A 102 1.23 -7.59 -3.29
N ARG A 103 1.61 -8.70 -2.63
CA ARG A 103 2.91 -8.83 -1.93
C ARG A 103 4.09 -8.50 -2.84
N ARG A 104 3.99 -8.81 -4.14
CA ARG A 104 5.04 -8.54 -5.13
C ARG A 104 5.28 -7.05 -5.38
N GLU A 105 4.30 -6.20 -5.07
CA GLU A 105 4.36 -4.75 -5.31
C GLU A 105 5.09 -4.01 -4.19
N ILE A 106 5.20 -4.61 -3.00
CA ILE A 106 5.77 -3.99 -1.80
C ILE A 106 7.17 -3.39 -2.07
N PRO A 107 8.15 -4.12 -2.64
CA PRO A 107 9.49 -3.55 -2.83
C PRO A 107 9.50 -2.29 -3.71
N ALA A 108 8.71 -2.28 -4.77
CA ALA A 108 8.60 -1.11 -5.65
C ALA A 108 7.92 0.07 -4.95
N LEU A 109 6.90 -0.20 -4.12
CA LEU A 109 6.23 0.82 -3.32
C LEU A 109 7.16 1.42 -2.26
N LEU A 110 8.00 0.61 -1.61
CA LEU A 110 9.00 1.13 -0.65
C LEU A 110 9.93 2.14 -1.30
N MET A 111 10.48 1.79 -2.47
CA MET A 111 11.37 2.67 -3.22
C MET A 111 10.68 3.97 -3.66
N ALA A 112 9.40 3.90 -4.03
CA ALA A 112 8.63 5.06 -4.46
C ALA A 112 8.23 5.98 -3.29
N GLU A 113 7.84 5.41 -2.15
CA GLU A 113 7.24 6.16 -1.04
C GLU A 113 8.25 6.67 -0.02
N LEU A 114 9.40 6.01 0.14
CA LEU A 114 10.40 6.42 1.14
C LEU A 114 10.90 7.87 0.97
N PRO A 115 11.23 8.35 -0.25
CA PRO A 115 11.61 9.76 -0.43
C PRO A 115 10.48 10.73 -0.04
N ARG A 116 9.23 10.36 -0.27
CA ARG A 116 8.06 11.17 0.11
C ARG A 116 7.92 11.24 1.64
N ALA A 117 7.97 10.09 2.30
CA ALA A 117 7.93 9.98 3.77
C ALA A 117 9.04 10.81 4.42
N GLY A 118 10.27 10.68 3.93
CA GLY A 118 11.40 11.46 4.43
C GLY A 118 11.21 12.98 4.31
N ARG A 119 10.70 13.46 3.17
CA ARG A 119 10.35 14.89 2.99
C ARG A 119 9.23 15.35 3.92
N MET A 120 8.29 14.47 4.28
CA MET A 120 7.24 14.81 5.23
C MET A 120 7.78 14.94 6.65
N VAL A 121 8.64 14.01 7.09
CA VAL A 121 9.27 14.07 8.41
C VAL A 121 10.16 15.30 8.54
N ALA A 122 11.01 15.59 7.54
CA ALA A 122 11.85 16.79 7.55
C ALA A 122 11.04 18.09 7.66
N ARG A 123 9.90 18.18 6.94
CA ARG A 123 8.97 19.32 7.06
C ARG A 123 8.27 19.37 8.41
N SER A 124 7.95 18.23 9.00
CA SER A 124 7.39 18.16 10.35
C SER A 124 8.39 18.68 11.37
N ALA A 125 9.62 18.16 11.35
CA ALA A 125 10.70 18.57 12.25
C ALA A 125 10.94 20.08 12.18
N ALA A 126 11.02 20.65 10.97
CA ALA A 126 11.18 22.10 10.78
C ALA A 126 10.03 22.93 11.37
N ARG A 127 8.78 22.45 11.29
CA ARG A 127 7.61 23.15 11.88
C ARG A 127 7.62 23.12 13.40
N HIS A 128 8.18 22.08 14.00
CA HIS A 128 8.21 21.89 15.44
C HIS A 128 9.56 22.29 16.09
N GLY A 129 10.51 22.79 15.30
CA GLY A 129 11.85 23.17 15.78
C GLY A 129 12.71 21.98 16.23
N GLU A 130 12.42 20.78 15.71
CA GLU A 130 13.15 19.57 16.06
C GLU A 130 14.40 19.41 15.20
N THR A 131 15.51 19.02 15.83
CA THR A 131 16.75 18.66 15.11
C THR A 131 16.78 17.14 14.91
N LEU A 132 17.02 16.72 13.67
CA LEU A 132 17.15 15.31 13.34
C LEU A 132 18.45 14.75 13.94
N HIS A 133 18.39 13.58 14.59
CA HIS A 133 19.61 12.92 15.08
C HIS A 133 20.26 11.99 14.04
N THR A 134 19.51 11.62 13.00
CA THR A 134 19.95 10.75 11.90
C THR A 134 19.62 11.37 10.55
N SER A 135 20.48 11.18 9.56
CA SER A 135 20.20 11.58 8.17
C SER A 135 19.14 10.67 7.54
N ILE A 136 18.01 11.26 7.15
CA ILE A 136 16.90 10.56 6.48
C ILE A 136 17.33 10.00 5.11
N ALA A 137 18.27 10.67 4.43
CA ALA A 137 18.70 10.29 3.07
C ALA A 137 19.44 8.94 3.01
N ALA A 138 19.96 8.47 4.14
CA ALA A 138 20.66 7.18 4.25
C ALA A 138 19.74 6.03 4.67
N LEU A 139 18.46 6.31 4.98
CA LEU A 139 17.53 5.28 5.43
C LEU A 139 17.13 4.39 4.26
N ALA A 140 17.04 3.10 4.56
CA ALA A 140 16.51 2.07 3.68
C ALA A 140 15.75 1.06 4.54
N PHE A 141 14.67 0.50 3.99
CA PHE A 141 13.85 -0.49 4.65
C PHE A 141 13.62 -1.69 3.72
N SER A 142 13.67 -2.89 4.28
CA SER A 142 13.21 -4.10 3.60
C SER A 142 11.69 -4.22 3.68
N ALA A 143 11.10 -5.09 2.85
CA ALA A 143 9.68 -5.44 2.98
C ALA A 143 9.37 -5.94 4.40
N GLU A 144 10.18 -6.84 4.92
CA GLU A 144 10.02 -7.41 6.27
C GLU A 144 10.04 -6.34 7.37
N GLN A 145 10.89 -5.32 7.25
CA GLN A 145 10.92 -4.22 8.23
C GLN A 145 9.66 -3.36 8.21
N VAL A 146 8.99 -3.26 7.05
CA VAL A 146 7.81 -2.41 6.90
C VAL A 146 6.54 -3.17 7.23
N VAL A 147 6.39 -4.40 6.74
CA VAL A 147 5.15 -5.18 6.89
C VAL A 147 5.20 -6.27 7.96
N GLY A 148 6.39 -6.68 8.42
CA GLY A 148 6.55 -7.60 9.55
C GLY A 148 6.62 -6.85 10.89
N ASP A 149 7.04 -7.52 11.96
CA ASP A 149 6.92 -7.00 13.34
C ASP A 149 8.14 -6.18 13.82
N TRP A 150 9.01 -5.80 12.90
CA TRP A 150 10.26 -5.12 13.25
C TRP A 150 10.02 -3.68 13.69
N TYR A 151 10.78 -3.24 14.69
CA TYR A 151 10.89 -1.84 15.08
C TYR A 151 12.36 -1.41 15.18
N PRO A 152 12.69 -0.14 14.87
CA PRO A 152 14.03 0.37 15.11
C PRO A 152 14.34 0.33 16.62
N PRO A 153 15.59 0.03 17.01
CA PRO A 153 15.99 0.07 18.40
C PRO A 153 15.74 1.46 19.00
N GLU A 154 15.48 1.52 20.30
CA GLU A 154 15.43 2.80 21.00
C GLU A 154 16.80 3.49 20.90
N PRO A 155 16.83 4.81 20.66
CA PRO A 155 18.07 5.59 20.59
C PRO A 155 18.79 5.70 21.94
#